data_AF-A0A9W9YSN8-F1
#
_entry.id   AF-A0A9W9YSN8-F1
#
_cell.length_a   1.000
_cell.length_b   1.000
_cell.length_c   1.000
_cell.angle_alpha   90.00
_cell.angle_beta   90.00
_cell.angle_gamma   90.00
#
_symmetry.space_group_name_H-M   'P 1'
#
loop_
_entity.id
_entity.type
_entity.pdbx_description
1 polymer ?
#
loop_
_entity_poly.entity_id
_entity_poly.type
_entity_poly.pdbx_seq_one_letter_code
_entity_poly.pdbx_strand_id
1 'polypeptide(L)'
;MASFSYSKYLLIGLPVVALAGFAALWWQRNERRRSYMEVGRVSGLFLYPVKSCKGIRVDDVKCFKEGMEFDRHWILIDENDVFVTQRQDPKLALVVPHFEDGKYLCLEAPA
;
A
#
# COMPACT_ATOMS: atom_id res chain seq x y z
N MET A 1 14.43 -16.83 -70.41
CA MET A 1 14.99 -16.93 -69.04
C MET A 1 14.95 -15.53 -68.43
N ALA A 2 13.92 -15.19 -67.66
CA ALA A 2 13.81 -13.88 -67.01
C ALA A 2 14.63 -13.91 -65.70
N SER A 3 15.77 -13.22 -65.70
CA SER A 3 16.61 -13.07 -64.51
C SER A 3 15.98 -12.04 -63.55
N PHE A 4 15.23 -12.57 -62.59
CA PHE A 4 15.22 -12.17 -61.18
C PHE A 4 15.36 -10.68 -60.85
N SER A 5 14.35 -9.88 -61.19
CA SER A 5 14.14 -8.53 -60.61
C SER A 5 13.49 -8.59 -59.21
N TYR A 6 13.90 -9.54 -58.36
CA TYR A 6 13.44 -9.66 -56.97
C TYR A 6 14.44 -9.08 -55.96
N SER A 7 15.72 -8.98 -56.31
CA SER A 7 16.82 -8.65 -55.38
C SER A 7 16.74 -7.23 -54.79
N LYS A 8 16.35 -6.21 -55.58
CA LYS A 8 16.28 -4.81 -55.11
C LYS A 8 15.11 -4.58 -54.13
N TYR A 9 13.97 -5.23 -54.37
CA TYR A 9 12.81 -5.14 -53.50
C TYR A 9 13.00 -5.93 -52.20
N LEU A 10 13.77 -7.02 -52.24
CA LEU A 10 14.17 -7.79 -51.05
C LEU A 10 15.09 -6.99 -50.12
N LEU A 11 16.06 -6.24 -50.68
CA LEU A 11 17.00 -5.43 -49.91
C LEU A 11 16.35 -4.23 -49.19
N ILE A 12 15.25 -3.70 -49.73
CA ILE A 12 14.53 -2.55 -49.15
C ILE A 12 13.34 -3.01 -48.30
N GLY A 13 12.68 -4.11 -48.67
CA GLY A 13 11.49 -4.61 -47.97
C GLY A 13 11.78 -5.14 -46.56
N LEU A 14 12.86 -5.90 -46.37
CA LEU A 14 13.22 -6.48 -45.07
C LEU A 14 13.49 -5.43 -43.97
N PRO A 15 14.29 -4.37 -44.21
CA PRO A 15 14.50 -3.30 -43.22
C PRO A 15 13.22 -2.58 -42.84
N VAL A 16 12.33 -2.31 -43.81
CA VAL A 16 11.07 -1.58 -43.57
C VAL A 16 10.14 -2.41 -42.69
N VAL A 17 10.00 -3.71 -42.95
CA VAL A 17 9.18 -4.60 -42.11
C VAL A 17 9.78 -4.73 -40.71
N ALA A 18 11.10 -4.84 -40.59
CA ALA A 18 11.77 -4.90 -39.30
C ALA A 18 11.56 -3.61 -38.50
N LEU A 19 11.71 -2.43 -39.11
CA LEU A 19 11.50 -1.14 -38.46
C LEU A 19 10.04 -0.92 -38.07
N ALA A 20 9.08 -1.29 -38.92
CA ALA A 20 7.66 -1.22 -38.60
C ALA A 20 7.30 -2.16 -37.43
N GLY A 21 7.85 -3.38 -37.42
CA GLY A 21 7.70 -4.31 -36.30
C GLY A 21 8.32 -3.78 -35.01
N PHE A 22 9.53 -3.21 -35.08
CA PHE A 22 10.17 -2.57 -33.93
C PHE A 22 9.39 -1.37 -33.42
N ALA A 23 8.87 -0.51 -34.30
CA ALA A 23 8.05 0.63 -33.94
C ALA A 23 6.72 0.19 -33.30
N ALA A 24 6.08 -0.85 -33.85
CA ALA A 24 4.86 -1.42 -33.28
C ALA A 24 5.10 -2.05 -31.90
N LEU A 25 6.18 -2.81 -31.73
CA LEU A 25 6.59 -3.37 -30.44
C LEU A 25 6.95 -2.28 -29.43
N TRP A 26 7.62 -1.22 -29.88
CA TRP A 26 7.99 -0.08 -29.05
C TRP A 26 6.74 0.71 -28.62
N TRP A 27 5.82 0.97 -29.55
CA TRP A 27 4.51 1.58 -29.27
C TRP A 27 3.73 0.72 -28.27
N GLN A 28 3.57 -0.58 -28.54
CA GLN A 28 2.84 -1.51 -27.66
C GLN A 28 3.47 -1.61 -26.26
N ARG A 29 4.80 -1.50 -26.16
CA ARG A 29 5.51 -1.50 -24.87
C ARG A 29 5.38 -0.18 -24.13
N ASN A 30 5.39 0.95 -24.85
CA ASN A 30 5.33 2.29 -24.26
C ASN A 30 3.91 2.64 -23.78
N GLU A 31 2.88 2.18 -24.49
CA GLU A 31 1.47 2.45 -24.17
C GLU A 31 0.95 1.68 -22.94
N ARG A 32 1.76 0.74 -22.42
CA ARG A 32 1.49 0.07 -21.12
C ARG A 32 1.93 0.88 -19.91
N ARG A 33 2.38 2.13 -20.06
CA ARG A 33 2.55 3.04 -18.93
C ARG A 33 1.17 3.31 -18.32
N ARG A 34 0.81 2.56 -17.29
CA ARG A 34 -0.38 2.81 -16.49
C ARG A 34 -0.32 4.25 -16.00
N SER A 35 -1.23 5.08 -16.52
CA SER A 35 -1.44 6.43 -16.00
C SER A 35 -2.24 6.31 -14.73
N TYR A 36 -1.61 6.56 -13.59
CA TYR A 36 -2.32 6.71 -12.33
C TYR A 36 -2.80 8.16 -12.21
N MET A 37 -4.05 8.35 -11.83
CA MET A 37 -4.58 9.66 -11.45
C MET A 37 -4.41 9.82 -9.95
N GLU A 38 -3.84 10.94 -9.51
CA GLU A 38 -3.80 11.27 -8.09
C GLU A 38 -5.23 11.56 -7.61
N VAL A 39 -5.70 10.78 -6.62
CA VAL A 39 -7.05 10.91 -6.06
C VAL A 39 -7.06 11.58 -4.68
N GLY A 40 -5.88 11.89 -4.13
CA GLY A 40 -5.73 12.51 -2.84
C GLY A 40 -4.41 12.15 -2.17
N ARG A 41 -4.18 12.77 -1.00
CA ARG A 41 -3.00 12.57 -0.16
C ARG A 41 -3.41 12.23 1.26
N VAL A 42 -2.70 11.30 1.88
CA VAL A 42 -2.88 10.95 3.29
C VAL A 42 -2.58 12.18 4.15
N SER A 43 -3.56 12.63 4.93
CA SER A 43 -3.45 13.79 5.83
C SER A 43 -2.88 13.42 7.22
N GLY A 44 -2.93 12.15 7.57
CA GLY A 44 -2.35 11.62 8.80
C GLY A 44 -2.55 10.12 8.92
N LEU A 45 -1.68 9.50 9.72
CA LEU A 45 -1.78 8.09 10.08
C LEU A 45 -2.11 7.99 11.57
N PHE A 46 -2.98 7.05 11.90
CA PHE A 46 -3.42 6.81 13.27
C PHE A 46 -3.38 5.31 13.56
N LEU A 47 -2.68 4.95 14.62
CA LEU A 47 -2.54 3.58 15.09
C LEU A 47 -3.38 3.38 16.36
N TYR A 48 -3.98 2.19 16.52
CA TYR A 48 -4.75 1.84 17.71
C TYR A 48 -4.17 0.58 18.37
N PRO A 49 -3.07 0.66 19.14
CA PRO A 49 -2.43 -0.51 19.75
C PRO A 49 -3.40 -1.39 20.54
N VAL A 50 -4.16 -0.76 21.43
CA VAL A 50 -5.18 -1.41 22.25
C VAL A 50 -6.55 -1.10 21.67
N LYS A 51 -7.34 -2.14 21.38
CA LYS A 51 -8.71 -2.00 20.91
C LYS A 51 -9.52 -1.14 21.88
N SER A 52 -10.32 -0.23 21.35
CA SER A 52 -11.22 0.67 22.09
C SER A 52 -10.54 1.83 22.82
N CYS A 53 -9.21 1.86 22.88
CA CYS A 53 -8.45 2.98 23.45
C CYS A 53 -8.21 4.11 22.43
N LYS A 54 -7.61 5.22 22.88
CA LYS A 54 -7.28 6.35 22.02
C LYS A 54 -6.28 5.96 20.93
N GLY A 55 -6.49 6.46 19.72
CA GLY A 55 -5.52 6.31 18.63
C GLY A 55 -4.33 7.28 18.80
N ILE A 56 -3.15 6.82 18.44
CA ILE A 56 -1.94 7.64 18.38
C ILE A 56 -1.65 8.07 16.95
N ARG A 57 -1.22 9.32 16.77
CA ARG A 57 -0.76 9.81 15.47
C ARG A 57 0.68 9.36 15.24
N VAL A 58 0.96 8.87 14.04
CA VAL A 58 2.31 8.48 13.60
C VAL A 58 2.64 9.15 12.27
N ASP A 59 3.93 9.33 11.99
CA ASP A 59 4.40 9.90 10.73
C ASP A 59 4.56 8.82 9.64
N ASP A 60 4.95 7.62 10.07
CA ASP A 60 5.06 6.43 9.24
C ASP A 60 4.71 5.17 10.03
N VAL A 61 4.41 4.08 9.31
CA VAL A 61 4.16 2.77 9.90
C VAL A 61 4.43 1.69 8.86
N LYS A 62 4.94 0.54 9.28
CA LYS A 62 5.07 -0.62 8.39
C LYS A 62 3.70 -1.24 8.13
N CYS A 63 3.43 -1.58 6.88
CA CYS A 63 2.24 -2.32 6.49
C CYS A 63 2.60 -3.78 6.24
N PHE A 64 1.97 -4.67 6.99
CA PHE A 64 2.02 -6.11 6.81
C PHE A 64 0.72 -6.60 6.14
N LYS A 65 0.63 -7.91 5.89
CA LYS A 65 -0.55 -8.52 5.24
C LYS A 65 -1.79 -8.39 6.14
N GLU A 66 -1.59 -8.40 7.44
CA GLU A 66 -2.61 -8.34 8.49
C GLU A 66 -3.07 -6.89 8.75
N GLY A 67 -2.23 -5.90 8.44
CA GLY A 67 -2.50 -4.49 8.72
C GLY A 67 -1.24 -3.71 9.04
N MET A 68 -1.43 -2.52 9.63
CA MET A 68 -0.33 -1.70 10.12
C MET A 68 0.35 -2.36 11.34
N GLU A 69 1.66 -2.23 11.45
CA GLU A 69 2.45 -2.73 12.58
C GLU A 69 1.85 -2.26 13.92
N PHE A 70 1.49 -3.21 14.78
CA PHE A 70 0.87 -3.01 16.09
C PHE A 70 -0.59 -2.52 16.10
N ASP A 71 -1.28 -2.41 14.97
CA ASP A 71 -2.69 -2.00 14.99
C ASP A 71 -3.59 -3.11 15.57
N ARG A 72 -4.27 -2.79 16.68
CA ARG A 72 -5.22 -3.66 17.40
C ARG A 72 -4.65 -5.01 17.85
N HIS A 73 -3.38 -5.04 18.20
CA HIS A 73 -2.72 -6.24 18.72
C HIS A 73 -3.16 -6.60 20.15
N TRP A 74 -3.72 -5.65 20.90
CA TRP A 74 -4.17 -5.86 22.28
C TRP A 74 -5.65 -5.56 22.47
N ILE A 75 -6.25 -6.22 23.46
CA ILE A 75 -7.64 -6.03 23.87
C ILE A 75 -7.73 -6.19 25.39
N LEU A 76 -8.64 -5.44 26.01
CA LEU A 76 -8.95 -5.62 27.42
C LEU A 76 -10.06 -6.66 27.58
N ILE A 77 -9.88 -7.55 28.54
CA ILE A 77 -10.89 -8.52 28.99
C ILE A 77 -11.18 -8.27 30.47
N ASP A 78 -12.42 -8.52 30.87
CA ASP A 78 -12.82 -8.52 32.28
C ASP A 78 -12.53 -9.89 32.94
N GLU A 79 -12.90 -10.03 34.21
CA GLU A 79 -12.71 -11.25 34.98
C GLU A 79 -13.52 -12.46 34.48
N ASN A 80 -14.47 -12.25 33.55
CA ASN A 80 -15.30 -13.28 32.94
C ASN A 80 -14.85 -13.61 31.51
N ASP A 81 -13.63 -13.20 31.13
CA ASP A 81 -13.06 -13.35 29.78
C ASP A 81 -13.88 -12.64 28.68
N VAL A 82 -14.67 -11.63 29.04
CA VAL A 82 -15.48 -10.86 28.09
C VAL A 82 -14.70 -9.63 27.64
N PHE A 83 -14.73 -9.37 26.33
CA PHE A 83 -14.11 -8.18 25.76
C PHE A 83 -14.75 -6.89 26.27
N VAL A 84 -13.92 -6.00 26.80
CA VAL A 84 -14.34 -4.64 27.17
C VAL A 84 -14.22 -3.73 25.95
N THR A 85 -15.31 -3.07 25.60
CA THR A 85 -15.39 -2.18 24.44
C THR A 85 -15.73 -0.75 24.84
N GLN A 86 -15.37 0.21 23.99
CA GLN A 86 -15.71 1.63 24.19
C GLN A 86 -17.23 1.87 24.28
N ARG A 87 -18.06 0.98 23.71
CA ARG A 87 -19.53 1.08 23.80
C ARG A 87 -20.05 0.71 25.20
N GLN A 88 -19.35 -0.18 25.90
CA GLN A 88 -19.66 -0.58 27.27
C GLN A 88 -19.05 0.42 28.26
N ASP A 89 -17.78 0.78 28.05
CA ASP A 89 -17.08 1.80 28.84
C ASP A 89 -16.46 2.89 27.95
N PRO A 90 -17.15 4.03 27.78
CA PRO A 90 -16.65 5.16 27.02
C PRO A 90 -15.34 5.76 27.54
N LYS A 91 -14.97 5.52 28.81
CA LYS A 91 -13.72 6.04 29.39
C LYS A 91 -12.48 5.45 28.74
N LEU A 92 -12.59 4.29 28.08
CA LEU A 92 -11.50 3.73 27.29
C LEU A 92 -10.96 4.72 26.24
N ALA A 93 -11.80 5.64 25.74
CA ALA A 93 -11.38 6.72 24.84
C ALA A 93 -10.32 7.66 25.42
N LEU A 94 -10.22 7.73 26.74
CA LEU A 94 -9.30 8.60 27.47
C LEU A 94 -7.95 7.91 27.75
N VAL A 95 -7.90 6.58 27.64
CA VAL A 95 -6.66 5.82 27.79
C VAL A 95 -5.79 6.05 26.56
N VAL A 96 -4.62 6.65 26.75
CA VAL A 96 -3.64 6.99 25.71
C VAL A 96 -2.54 5.94 25.71
N PRO A 97 -2.47 5.08 24.68
CA PRO A 97 -1.33 4.18 24.52
C PRO A 97 -0.13 4.94 23.96
N HIS A 98 1.09 4.54 24.31
CA HIS A 98 2.31 4.96 23.61
C HIS A 98 3.40 3.89 23.74
N PHE A 99 4.39 3.95 22.85
CA PHE A 99 5.54 3.06 22.90
C PHE A 99 6.75 3.76 23.51
N GLU A 100 7.36 3.15 24.53
CA GLU A 100 8.62 3.60 25.12
C GLU A 100 9.76 2.67 24.72
N ASP A 101 10.91 3.27 24.35
CA ASP A 101 12.12 2.58 23.89
C ASP A 101 11.91 1.57 22.75
N GLY A 102 10.81 1.71 22.00
CA GLY A 102 10.41 0.77 20.95
C GLY A 102 10.10 -0.65 21.46
N LYS A 103 9.93 -0.82 22.78
CA LYS A 103 9.83 -2.14 23.43
C LYS A 103 8.61 -2.26 24.33
N TYR A 104 8.26 -1.20 25.04
CA TYR A 104 7.19 -1.22 26.03
C TYR A 104 5.96 -0.50 25.49
N LEU A 105 4.80 -1.12 25.64
CA LEU A 105 3.51 -0.46 25.45
C LEU A 105 3.06 0.10 26.81
N CYS A 106 3.03 1.42 26.93
CA CYS A 106 2.59 2.13 28.12
C CYS A 106 1.17 2.67 27.90
N LEU A 107 0.37 2.69 28.98
CA LEU A 107 -1.01 3.17 28.95
C LEU A 107 -1.18 4.28 29.99
N GLU A 108 -1.47 5.49 29.52
CA GLU A 108 -1.76 6.63 30.37
C GLU A 108 -3.27 6.86 30.43
N ALA A 109 -3.81 7.03 31.63
CA ALA A 109 -5.21 7.36 31.85
C ALA A 109 -5.32 8.56 32.79
N PRO A 110 -6.31 9.44 32.62
CA PRO A 110 -6.59 10.47 33.61
C PRO A 110 -6.96 9.84 34.95
N ALA A 111 -6.54 10.52 36.03
CA ALA A 111 -6.84 10.13 37.41
C ALA A 111 -8.34 10.18 37.73
#